data_AF-R0GCB7-F1
#
_entry.id   AF-R0GCB7-F1
#
_cell.length_a   1.000
_cell.length_b   1.000
_cell.length_c   1.000
_cell.angle_alpha   90.00
_cell.angle_beta   90.00
_cell.angle_gamma   90.00
#
_symmetry.space_group_name_H-M   'P 1'
#
loop_
_entity.id
_entity.type
_entity.pdbx_description
1 polymer ?
#
loop_
_entity_poly.entity_id
_entity_poly.type
_entity_poly.pdbx_seq_one_letter_code
_entity_poly.pdbx_strand_id
1 'polypeptide(L)' 'MSKATIIAIFMAILVIGLVTKETQGQELCHEYYSLSSFPCIEHDCLGQCAWKHPHGKGTCMPSSRQCLCTFRCNV' A
#
# COMPACT_ATOMS: atom_id res chain seq x y z
N MET A 1 44.47 -0.90 -6.74
CA MET A 1 43.24 -1.69 -6.94
C MET A 1 43.24 -2.26 -8.34
N SER A 2 42.84 -3.52 -8.51
CA SER A 2 42.74 -4.10 -9.86
C SER A 2 41.48 -3.59 -10.55
N LYS A 3 41.52 -3.50 -11.88
CA LYS A 3 40.38 -3.13 -12.72
C LYS A 3 39.16 -4.04 -12.45
N ALA A 4 39.41 -5.30 -12.08
CA ALA A 4 38.38 -6.26 -11.68
C ALA A 4 37.69 -5.88 -10.37
N THR A 5 38.42 -5.30 -9.41
CA THR A 5 37.88 -4.90 -8.10
C THR A 5 36.89 -3.74 -8.24
N ILE A 6 37.19 -2.79 -9.14
CA ILE A 6 36.32 -1.63 -9.41
C ILE A 6 35.00 -2.08 -10.05
N ILE A 7 35.06 -3.01 -11.01
CA ILE A 7 33.88 -3.56 -11.68
C ILE A 7 33.00 -4.31 -10.68
N ALA A 8 33.60 -5.11 -9.79
CA ALA A 8 32.87 -5.85 -8.77
C ALA A 8 32.10 -4.92 -7.81
N ILE A 9 32.73 -3.82 -7.38
CA ILE A 9 32.09 -2.82 -6.52
C ILE A 9 30.91 -2.16 -7.25
N PHE A 10 31.10 -1.78 -8.52
CA PHE A 10 30.05 -1.13 -9.30
C PHE A 10 28.84 -2.04 -9.53
N MET A 11 29.09 -3.31 -9.85
CA MET A 11 28.04 -4.33 -10.00
C MET A 11 27.29 -4.55 -8.68
N ALA A 12 28.00 -4.60 -7.54
CA ALA A 12 27.37 -4.75 -6.24
C ALA A 12 26.43 -3.58 -5.92
N ILE A 13 26.85 -2.34 -6.19
CA ILE A 13 26.03 -1.13 -5.96
C ILE A 13 24.78 -1.14 -6.86
N LEU A 14 24.91 -1.52 -8.14
CA LEU A 14 23.78 -1.60 -9.07
C LEU A 14 22.74 -2.63 -8.64
N VAL A 15 23.17 -3.80 -8.16
CA VAL A 15 22.26 -4.83 -7.65
C VAL A 15 21.51 -4.32 -6.41
N ILE A 16 22.20 -3.65 -5.49
CA ILE A 16 21.55 -3.07 -4.29
C ILE A 16 20.54 -1.99 -4.69
N GLY A 17 20.89 -1.08 -5.61
CA GLY A 17 20.02 0.01 -6.05
C GLY A 17 18.78 -0.43 -6.84
N LEU A 18 18.85 -1.56 -7.55
CA LEU A 18 17.67 -2.14 -8.22
C LEU A 18 16.72 -2.81 -7.22
N VAL A 19 17.25 -3.50 -6.20
CA VAL A 19 16.45 -4.15 -5.16
C VAL A 19 15.70 -3.13 -4.30
N THR A 20 16.29 -1.97 -4.00
CA THR A 20 15.64 -0.94 -3.16
C THR A 20 14.50 -0.20 -3.87
N LYS A 21 14.48 -0.16 -5.20
CA LYS A 21 13.43 0.50 -5.97
C LYS A 21 12.14 -0.35 -6.04
N GLU A 22 12.29 -1.68 -5.99
CA GLU A 22 11.17 -2.63 -6.03
C GLU A 22 10.52 -2.82 -4.64
N THR A 23 11.25 -2.55 -3.54
CA THR A 23 10.73 -2.71 -2.17
C THR A 23 10.15 -1.45 -1.56
N GLN A 24 10.29 -0.29 -2.22
CA GLN A 24 9.51 0.89 -1.90
C GLN A 24 8.11 0.71 -2.50
N GLY A 25 7.40 -0.30 -1.98
CA GLY A 25 5.99 -0.51 -2.24
C GLY A 25 5.28 0.81 -2.05
N GLN A 26 4.42 1.18 -3.00
CA GLN A 26 3.55 2.34 -2.89
C GLN A 26 3.05 2.40 -1.45
N GLU A 27 3.40 3.45 -0.71
CA GLU A 27 3.10 3.52 0.72
C GLU A 27 1.57 3.52 0.83
N LEU A 28 1.01 2.36 1.20
CA LEU A 28 -0.42 2.16 1.30
C LEU A 28 -0.80 2.41 2.75
N CYS A 29 -1.64 3.42 2.94
CA CYS A 29 -2.23 3.77 4.21
C CYS A 29 -3.51 2.99 4.40
N HIS A 30 -3.80 2.65 5.66
CA HIS A 30 -4.99 1.92 6.05
C HIS A 30 -5.77 2.71 7.09
N GLU A 31 -7.07 2.88 6.86
CA GLU A 31 -8.01 3.46 7.81
C GLU A 31 -9.16 2.49 8.06
N TYR A 32 -9.65 2.46 9.31
CA TYR A 32 -10.79 1.64 9.71
C TYR A 32 -12.00 2.54 9.99
N TYR A 33 -13.13 2.21 9.38
CA TYR A 33 -14.42 2.86 9.64
C TYR A 33 -15.40 1.85 10.23
N SER A 34 -16.26 2.32 11.12
CA SER A 34 -17.38 1.52 11.62
C SER A 34 -18.65 2.02 10.93
N LEU A 35 -19.23 1.21 10.05
CA LEU A 35 -20.49 1.54 9.40
C LEU A 35 -21.66 1.35 10.35
N SER A 36 -22.71 2.15 10.17
CA SER A 36 -23.95 2.00 10.93
C SER A 36 -24.71 0.73 10.55
N SER A 37 -24.57 0.25 9.32
CA SER A 37 -25.20 -0.96 8.79
C SER A 37 -24.50 -2.25 9.25
N PHE A 38 -25.29 -3.26 9.62
CA PHE A 38 -24.80 -4.62 9.88
C PHE A 38 -25.59 -5.64 9.05
N PRO A 39 -24.93 -6.56 8.33
CA PRO A 39 -23.48 -6.66 8.14
C PRO A 39 -22.90 -5.47 7.35
N CYS A 40 -21.58 -5.29 7.39
CA CYS A 40 -20.90 -4.28 6.57
C CYS A 40 -21.28 -4.47 5.08
N ILE A 41 -21.77 -3.41 4.45
CA ILE A 41 -22.18 -3.40 3.04
C ILE A 41 -20.97 -2.95 2.22
N GLU A 42 -20.49 -3.82 1.33
CA GLU A 42 -19.26 -3.58 0.56
C GLU A 42 -19.35 -2.32 -0.32
N HIS A 43 -20.52 -2.09 -0.93
CA HIS A 43 -20.79 -0.88 -1.71
C HIS A 43 -20.66 0.40 -0.89
N ASP A 44 -21.21 0.43 0.33
CA ASP A 44 -21.13 1.60 1.21
C ASP A 44 -19.70 1.81 1.71
N CYS A 45 -19.00 0.73 2.05
CA CYS A 45 -17.60 0.76 2.46
C CYS A 45 -16.68 1.30 1.34
N LEU A 46 -16.87 0.82 0.11
CA LEU A 46 -16.16 1.31 -1.07
C LEU A 46 -16.50 2.77 -1.36
N GLY A 47 -17.78 3.14 -1.34
CA GLY A 47 -18.23 4.50 -1.59
C GLY A 47 -17.68 5.50 -0.58
N GLN A 48 -17.72 5.15 0.71
CA GLN A 48 -17.21 6.00 1.78
C GLN A 48 -15.68 6.13 1.73
N CYS A 49 -14.97 5.03 1.44
CA CYS A 49 -13.52 5.03 1.26
C CYS A 49 -13.11 5.87 0.04
N ALA A 50 -13.76 5.68 -1.11
CA ALA A 50 -13.48 6.44 -2.33
C ALA A 50 -13.86 7.93 -2.22
N TRP A 51 -14.88 8.25 -1.44
CA TRP A 51 -15.28 9.62 -1.15
C TRP A 51 -14.21 10.38 -0.35
N LYS A 52 -13.63 9.74 0.66
CA LYS A 52 -12.61 10.37 1.52
C LYS A 52 -11.21 10.32 0.89
N HIS A 53 -10.88 9.19 0.27
CA HIS A 53 -9.59 8.92 -0.34
C HIS A 53 -9.80 8.57 -1.81
N PRO A 54 -9.52 9.50 -2.75
CA PRO A 54 -9.67 9.21 -4.17
C PRO A 54 -8.76 8.04 -4.57
N HIS A 55 -9.33 7.05 -5.26
CA HIS A 55 -8.70 5.75 -5.56
C HIS A 55 -8.44 4.83 -4.36
N GLY A 56 -9.00 5.14 -3.19
CA GLY A 56 -9.04 4.23 -2.05
C GLY A 56 -9.91 3.01 -2.34
N LYS A 57 -9.51 1.87 -1.78
CA LYS A 57 -10.23 0.59 -1.83
C LYS A 57 -10.77 0.24 -0.45
N GLY A 58 -12.09 0.21 -0.33
CA GLY A 58 -12.80 -0.29 0.85
C GLY A 58 -12.94 -1.81 0.82
N THR A 59 -12.87 -2.47 1.97
CA THR A 59 -13.14 -3.90 2.14
C THR A 59 -13.83 -4.14 3.47
N CYS A 60 -14.95 -4.87 3.48
CA CYS A 60 -15.66 -5.20 4.71
C CYS A 60 -14.96 -6.33 5.47
N MET A 61 -14.80 -6.17 6.79
CA MET A 61 -14.31 -7.24 7.65
C MET A 61 -15.43 -8.25 7.97
N PRO A 62 -15.12 -9.56 7.94
CA PRO A 62 -16.11 -10.61 8.13
C PRO A 62 -16.81 -10.49 9.49
N SER A 63 -18.12 -10.69 9.50
CA SER A 63 -18.97 -10.67 10.72
C SER A 63 -18.85 -9.40 11.57
N SER A 64 -18.46 -8.28 10.95
CA SER A 64 -18.27 -7.00 11.63
C SER A 64 -18.98 -5.87 10.90
N ARG A 65 -19.11 -4.72 11.57
CA ARG A 65 -19.49 -3.45 10.95
C ARG A 65 -18.29 -2.69 10.40
N GLN A 66 -17.10 -3.29 10.49
CA GLN A 66 -15.85 -2.62 10.18
C GLN A 66 -15.56 -2.68 8.68
N CYS A 67 -15.17 -1.53 8.15
CA CYS A 67 -14.68 -1.33 6.80
C CYS A 67 -13.21 -0.93 6.87
N LEU A 68 -12.37 -1.68 6.18
CA LEU A 68 -10.96 -1.40 5.96
C LEU A 68 -10.82 -0.62 4.66
N CYS A 69 -10.36 0.63 4.74
CA CYS A 69 -10.05 1.46 3.60
C CYS A 69 -8.54 1.48 3.39
N THR A 70 -8.09 1.02 2.22
CA THR A 70 -6.68 1.01 1.82
C THR A 70 -6.48 2.01 0.69
N PHE A 71 -5.58 2.96 0.85
CA PHE A 71 -5.36 4.04 -0.11
C PHE A 71 -3.88 4.39 -0.18
N ARG A 72 -3.45 5.13 -1.21
CA ARG A 72 -2.07 5.64 -1.25
C ARG A 72 -1.91 6.74 -0.22
N CYS A 73 -0.92 6.61 0.65
CA CYS A 73 -0.54 7.68 1.56
C CYS A 73 -0.20 8.92 0.72
N ASN A 74 -0.88 10.02 0.99
CA ASN A 74 -0.50 11.31 0.42
C ASN A 74 0.63 11.86 1.29
N VAL A 75 1.88 11.70 0.82
CA VAL A 75 3.07 12.33 1.41
C VAL A 75 3.05 13.84 1.25
#